data_AF-A0A1G1E8T4-F1
#
_entry.id   AF-A0A1G1E8T4-F1
#
_cell.length_a   1.000
_cell.length_b   1.000
_cell.length_c   1.000
_cell.angle_alpha   90.00
_cell.angle_beta   90.00
_cell.angle_gamma   90.00
#
_symmetry.space_group_name_H-M   'P 1'
#
loop_
_entity.id
_entity.type
_entity.pdbx_description
1 polymer ?
#
loop_
_entity_poly.entity_id
_entity_poly.type
_entity_poly.pdbx_seq_one_letter_code
_entity_poly.pdbx_strand_id
1 'polypeptide(L)'
;MEYGLMLGFNKYLIPFQMKTQSLPFNVAALGTVKYDKEDFESEASKAIEIAIEKTKQGQASLTPPNQLIELFLLSNKALYSTVDNEGEKNIFRLGSPFGFNLLNDFSGMIYIFFGNFTALRPEMIIWRLHMLNDLLNERRASLPERIDLGLWTAEQIKMADTLFSKMKIWLLVTSDEEKAIILSETKDVEFSYRLEVFSQNDIRRELNMGSEDGS
;
A
#
# COMPACT_ATOMS: atom_id res chain seq x y z
N MET A 1 -17.97 30.48 -3.48
CA MET A 1 -18.53 29.21 -2.96
C MET A 1 -18.11 28.04 -3.86
N GLU A 2 -18.27 28.16 -5.18
CA GLU A 2 -17.85 27.13 -6.15
C GLU A 2 -16.35 26.78 -6.10
N TYR A 3 -15.49 27.77 -5.89
CA TYR A 3 -14.03 27.57 -5.87
C TYR A 3 -13.55 26.63 -4.75
N GLY A 4 -14.13 26.74 -3.55
CA GLY A 4 -13.80 25.85 -2.43
C GLY A 4 -14.24 24.40 -2.69
N LEU A 5 -15.36 24.22 -3.41
CA LEU A 5 -15.82 22.90 -3.84
C LEU A 5 -14.90 22.32 -4.94
N MET A 6 -14.47 23.14 -5.89
CA MET A 6 -13.60 22.68 -6.98
C MET A 6 -12.21 22.25 -6.52
N LEU A 7 -11.64 22.92 -5.52
CA LEU A 7 -10.42 22.45 -4.83
C LEU A 7 -10.66 21.12 -4.11
N GLY A 8 -11.83 20.95 -3.47
CA GLY A 8 -12.22 19.71 -2.81
C GLY A 8 -12.40 18.51 -3.77
N PHE A 9 -12.70 18.76 -5.05
CA PHE A 9 -12.82 17.74 -6.09
C PHE A 9 -11.54 17.53 -6.93
N ASN A 10 -10.41 18.10 -6.50
CA ASN A 10 -9.11 17.96 -7.17
C ASN A 10 -9.14 18.34 -8.68
N LYS A 11 -9.95 19.32 -9.05
CA LYS A 11 -10.01 19.82 -10.43
C LYS A 11 -8.87 20.81 -10.69
N TYR A 12 -8.30 20.78 -11.89
CA TYR A 12 -7.33 21.78 -12.31
C TYR A 12 -8.03 23.12 -12.55
N LEU A 13 -7.64 24.15 -11.82
CA LEU A 13 -8.28 25.46 -11.84
C LEU A 13 -7.38 26.50 -12.53
N ILE A 14 -7.97 27.27 -13.45
CA ILE A 14 -7.33 28.41 -14.11
C ILE A 14 -8.08 29.69 -13.71
N PRO A 15 -7.70 30.35 -12.60
CA PRO A 15 -8.34 31.59 -12.20
C PRO A 15 -7.82 32.78 -13.01
N PHE A 16 -8.73 33.52 -13.63
CA PHE A 16 -8.43 34.74 -14.38
C PHE A 16 -8.73 35.99 -13.56
N GLN A 17 -7.88 37.01 -13.68
CA GLN A 17 -8.04 38.28 -12.99
C GLN A 17 -7.66 39.46 -13.88
N MET A 18 -8.52 40.47 -13.95
CA MET A 18 -8.19 41.74 -14.62
C MET A 18 -7.04 42.45 -13.90
N LYS A 19 -6.04 42.96 -14.64
CA LYS A 19 -4.89 43.66 -14.05
C LYS A 19 -5.28 44.88 -13.22
N THR A 20 -6.39 45.52 -13.57
CA THR A 20 -6.93 46.71 -12.89
C THR A 20 -7.65 46.41 -11.58
N GLN A 21 -7.93 45.14 -11.26
CA GLN A 21 -8.70 44.76 -10.09
C GLN A 21 -7.82 44.02 -9.07
N SER A 22 -7.95 44.36 -7.79
CA SER A 22 -7.30 43.62 -6.70
C SER A 22 -8.19 42.48 -6.20
N LEU A 23 -7.60 41.32 -5.93
CA LEU A 23 -8.34 40.22 -5.28
C LEU A 23 -8.42 40.43 -3.77
N PRO A 24 -9.52 40.03 -3.14
CA PRO A 24 -9.60 39.88 -1.69
C PRO A 24 -8.50 38.95 -1.15
N PHE A 25 -8.02 39.23 0.07
CA PHE A 25 -6.88 38.54 0.69
C PHE A 25 -7.01 37.00 0.71
N ASN A 26 -8.22 36.49 0.92
CA ASN A 26 -8.55 35.06 0.94
C ASN A 26 -8.48 34.37 -0.44
N VAL A 27 -8.34 35.13 -1.54
CA VAL A 27 -8.23 34.61 -2.91
C VAL A 27 -6.88 35.03 -3.53
N ALA A 28 -6.21 36.05 -2.98
CA ALA A 28 -4.96 36.59 -3.49
C ALA A 28 -3.77 35.62 -3.42
N ALA A 29 -3.81 34.62 -2.52
CA ALA A 29 -2.79 33.57 -2.42
C ALA A 29 -2.85 32.54 -3.57
N LEU A 30 -3.91 32.57 -4.39
CA LEU A 30 -4.08 31.67 -5.52
C LEU A 30 -3.37 32.28 -6.73
N GLY A 31 -2.50 31.51 -7.38
CA GLY A 31 -1.84 31.97 -8.61
C GLY A 31 -2.87 32.24 -9.70
N THR A 32 -3.04 33.51 -10.09
CA THR A 32 -3.99 33.93 -11.13
C THR A 32 -3.31 34.35 -12.42
N VAL A 33 -3.99 34.09 -13.53
CA VAL A 33 -3.61 34.60 -14.85
C VAL A 33 -4.14 36.02 -14.98
N LYS A 34 -3.21 36.98 -15.11
CA LYS A 34 -3.52 38.41 -15.17
C LYS A 34 -3.76 38.83 -16.62
N TYR A 35 -4.89 39.49 -16.88
CA TYR A 35 -5.27 39.88 -18.25
C TYR A 35 -5.88 41.28 -18.31
N ASP A 36 -5.91 41.85 -19.51
CA ASP A 36 -6.70 42.99 -19.94
C ASP A 36 -7.57 42.60 -21.15
N LYS A 37 -8.46 43.50 -21.61
CA LYS A 37 -9.39 43.17 -22.70
C LYS A 37 -8.70 42.78 -24.02
N GLU A 38 -7.49 43.27 -24.24
CA GLU A 38 -6.73 43.09 -25.47
C GLU A 38 -5.93 41.79 -25.51
N ASP A 39 -5.55 41.23 -24.35
CA ASP A 39 -4.67 40.06 -24.24
C ASP A 39 -5.36 38.80 -23.69
N PHE A 40 -6.65 38.90 -23.31
CA PHE A 40 -7.39 37.80 -22.70
C PHE A 40 -7.32 36.50 -23.50
N GLU A 41 -7.53 36.58 -24.82
CA GLU A 41 -7.51 35.40 -25.69
C GLU A 41 -6.13 34.73 -25.73
N SER A 42 -5.07 35.53 -25.79
CA SER A 42 -3.69 35.03 -25.80
C SER A 42 -3.33 34.39 -24.46
N GLU A 43 -3.64 35.05 -23.35
CA GLU A 43 -3.33 34.57 -22.01
C GLU A 43 -4.19 33.35 -21.62
N ALA A 44 -5.45 33.31 -22.06
CA ALA A 44 -6.30 32.14 -21.89
C ALA A 44 -5.78 30.94 -22.67
N SER A 45 -5.38 31.14 -23.93
CA SER A 45 -4.85 30.05 -24.76
C SER A 45 -3.59 29.44 -24.14
N LYS A 46 -2.62 30.28 -23.72
CA LYS A 46 -1.41 29.81 -23.03
C LYS A 46 -1.73 29.09 -21.72
N ALA A 47 -2.65 29.63 -20.93
CA ALA A 47 -3.02 29.03 -19.65
C ALA A 47 -3.71 27.66 -19.84
N ILE A 48 -4.53 27.52 -20.89
CA ILE A 48 -5.14 26.25 -21.29
C ILE A 48 -4.08 25.28 -21.77
N GLU A 49 -3.11 25.69 -22.59
CA GLU A 49 -2.01 24.82 -23.02
C GLU A 49 -1.18 24.31 -21.83
N ILE A 50 -0.80 25.20 -20.91
CA ILE A 50 -0.09 24.83 -19.67
C ILE A 50 -0.94 23.89 -18.80
N ALA A 51 -2.24 24.16 -18.70
CA ALA A 51 -3.16 23.28 -17.99
C ALA A 51 -3.24 21.92 -18.66
N ILE A 52 -3.33 21.86 -19.99
CA ILE A 52 -3.31 20.63 -20.78
C ILE A 52 -1.98 19.92 -20.59
N GLU A 53 -0.83 20.58 -20.57
CA GLU A 53 0.46 19.94 -20.31
C GLU A 53 0.55 19.38 -18.88
N LYS A 54 0.05 20.12 -17.89
CA LYS A 54 0.01 19.67 -16.49
C LYS A 54 -1.05 18.61 -16.21
N THR A 55 -2.07 18.51 -17.06
CA THR A 55 -3.16 17.52 -16.98
C THR A 55 -3.04 16.42 -18.03
N LYS A 56 -2.07 16.51 -18.95
CA LYS A 56 -1.62 15.44 -19.83
C LYS A 56 -1.03 14.39 -18.90
N GLN A 57 -1.94 13.56 -18.41
CA GLN A 57 -1.63 12.23 -17.95
C GLN A 57 -0.91 11.59 -19.13
N GLY A 58 0.41 11.42 -19.02
CA GLY A 58 1.07 10.35 -19.78
C GLY A 58 0.20 9.11 -19.57
N GLN A 59 -0.06 8.37 -20.65
CA GLN A 59 -0.82 7.12 -20.63
C GLN A 59 -0.15 6.10 -19.70
N ALA A 60 -0.27 6.29 -18.40
CA ALA A 60 -0.33 5.23 -17.44
C ALA A 60 -1.82 5.02 -17.25
N SER A 61 -2.32 3.86 -17.64
CA SER A 61 -3.59 3.34 -17.15
C SER A 61 -3.66 3.65 -15.65
N LEU A 62 -4.51 4.60 -15.24
CA LEU A 62 -4.83 4.83 -13.84
C LEU A 62 -5.73 3.70 -13.39
N THR A 63 -5.18 2.48 -13.42
CA THR A 63 -5.65 1.34 -12.67
C THR A 63 -5.74 1.84 -11.22
N PRO A 64 -6.94 1.88 -10.61
CA PRO A 64 -7.11 2.31 -9.23
C PRO A 64 -6.03 1.67 -8.34
N PRO A 65 -5.50 2.37 -7.32
CA PRO A 65 -4.41 1.84 -6.48
C PRO A 65 -4.67 0.42 -5.95
N ASN A 66 -5.93 0.09 -5.65
CA ASN A 66 -6.33 -1.26 -5.23
C ASN A 66 -6.18 -2.30 -6.35
N GLN A 67 -6.51 -1.97 -7.60
CA GLN A 67 -6.35 -2.89 -8.73
C GLN A 67 -4.86 -3.15 -9.06
N LEU A 68 -3.98 -2.17 -8.87
CA LEU A 68 -2.53 -2.41 -9.02
C LEU A 68 -2.00 -3.38 -7.96
N ILE A 69 -2.48 -3.24 -6.72
CA ILE A 69 -2.14 -4.16 -5.64
C ILE A 69 -2.69 -5.55 -5.96
N GLU A 70 -3.94 -5.67 -6.39
CA GLU A 70 -4.54 -6.96 -6.79
C GLU A 70 -3.75 -7.64 -7.92
N LEU A 71 -3.37 -6.89 -8.96
CA LEU A 71 -2.55 -7.41 -10.05
C LEU A 71 -1.16 -7.85 -9.58
N PHE A 72 -0.53 -7.11 -8.68
CA PHE A 72 0.75 -7.47 -8.07
C PHE A 72 0.64 -8.73 -7.20
N LEU A 73 -0.44 -8.86 -6.42
CA LEU A 73 -0.67 -10.09 -5.65
C LEU A 73 -0.84 -11.27 -6.60
N LEU A 74 -1.60 -11.11 -7.68
CA LEU A 74 -1.79 -12.14 -8.71
C LEU A 74 -0.49 -12.51 -9.44
N SER A 75 0.36 -11.54 -9.81
CA SER A 75 1.66 -11.81 -10.45
C SER A 75 2.56 -12.63 -9.52
N ASN A 76 2.48 -12.37 -8.21
CA ASN A 76 3.17 -13.11 -7.17
C ASN A 76 2.44 -14.37 -6.68
N LYS A 77 1.39 -14.81 -7.40
CA LYS A 77 0.59 -16.01 -7.09
C LYS A 77 -0.03 -16.00 -5.69
N ALA A 78 -0.44 -14.83 -5.20
CA ALA A 78 -1.08 -14.62 -3.91
C ALA A 78 -2.52 -14.12 -4.08
N LEU A 79 -3.41 -14.57 -3.20
CA LEU A 79 -4.84 -14.22 -3.17
C LEU A 79 -5.28 -13.96 -1.74
N TYR A 80 -6.22 -13.04 -1.54
CA TYR A 80 -6.88 -12.91 -0.23
C TYR A 80 -7.56 -14.22 0.16
N SER A 81 -7.30 -14.69 1.37
CA SER A 81 -7.95 -15.89 1.90
C SER A 81 -9.44 -15.61 2.12
N THR A 82 -10.30 -16.58 1.78
CA THR A 82 -11.76 -16.49 2.00
C THR A 82 -12.13 -16.68 3.48
N VAL A 83 -11.24 -17.25 4.29
CA VAL A 83 -11.37 -17.44 5.75
C VAL A 83 -12.65 -18.20 6.10
N ASP A 84 -12.84 -19.35 5.44
CA ASP A 84 -14.10 -20.10 5.49
C ASP A 84 -14.13 -21.11 6.65
N ASN A 85 -12.97 -21.60 7.07
CA ASN A 85 -12.85 -22.61 8.13
C ASN A 85 -12.25 -22.06 9.43
N GLU A 86 -12.48 -22.76 10.55
CA GLU A 86 -12.00 -22.33 11.88
C GLU A 86 -10.47 -22.24 11.98
N GLY A 87 -9.73 -23.07 11.23
CA GLY A 87 -8.26 -23.00 11.18
C GLY A 87 -7.79 -21.67 10.58
N GLU A 88 -8.34 -21.31 9.41
CA GLU A 88 -8.04 -20.04 8.74
C GLU A 88 -8.47 -18.84 9.56
N LYS A 89 -9.65 -18.90 10.21
CA LYS A 89 -10.10 -17.84 11.13
C LYS A 89 -9.10 -17.62 12.26
N ASN A 90 -8.57 -18.71 12.83
CA ASN A 90 -7.58 -18.63 13.89
C ASN A 90 -6.28 -18.00 13.40
N ILE A 91 -5.81 -18.36 12.21
CA ILE A 91 -4.60 -17.77 11.61
C ILE A 91 -4.83 -16.28 11.31
N PHE A 92 -5.95 -15.93 10.67
CA PHE A 92 -6.30 -14.55 10.34
C PHE A 92 -6.32 -13.66 11.59
N ARG A 93 -6.85 -14.16 12.71
CA ARG A 93 -6.90 -13.45 14.00
C ARG A 93 -5.52 -13.16 14.61
N LEU A 94 -4.46 -13.85 14.18
CA LEU A 94 -3.10 -13.55 14.65
C LEU A 94 -2.58 -12.24 14.04
N GLY A 95 -2.92 -11.96 12.79
CA GLY A 95 -2.46 -10.77 12.06
C GLY A 95 -3.41 -9.58 12.10
N SER A 96 -4.71 -9.82 12.16
CA SER A 96 -5.73 -8.77 11.99
C SER A 96 -5.68 -7.64 13.04
N PRO A 97 -5.37 -7.88 14.34
CA PRO A 97 -5.24 -6.79 15.31
C PRO A 97 -4.13 -5.79 14.96
N PHE A 98 -3.11 -6.24 14.23
CA PHE A 98 -1.97 -5.43 13.80
C PHE A 98 -2.16 -4.89 12.37
N GLY A 99 -3.35 -5.06 11.77
CA GLY A 99 -3.69 -4.55 10.44
C GLY A 99 -3.15 -5.37 9.28
N PHE A 100 -2.79 -6.63 9.52
CA PHE A 100 -2.43 -7.56 8.45
C PHE A 100 -3.68 -8.29 7.96
N ASN A 101 -3.79 -8.39 6.63
CA ASN A 101 -4.70 -9.32 5.98
C ASN A 101 -4.01 -10.68 5.81
N LEU A 102 -4.80 -11.72 5.62
CA LEU A 102 -4.30 -13.05 5.30
C LEU A 102 -4.43 -13.30 3.79
N LEU A 103 -3.33 -13.68 3.17
CA LEU A 103 -3.30 -14.19 1.81
C LEU A 103 -2.88 -15.67 1.82
N ASN A 104 -3.27 -16.37 0.76
CA ASN A 104 -2.80 -17.70 0.41
C ASN A 104 -2.08 -17.65 -0.93
N ASP A 105 -1.09 -18.52 -1.10
CA ASP A 105 -0.60 -18.82 -2.43
C ASP A 105 -1.63 -19.63 -3.24
N PHE A 106 -1.41 -19.77 -4.55
CA PHE A 106 -2.31 -20.56 -5.41
C PHE A 106 -2.43 -22.04 -5.01
N SER A 107 -1.48 -22.59 -4.25
CA SER A 107 -1.60 -23.96 -3.72
C SER A 107 -2.49 -24.06 -2.48
N GLY A 108 -2.76 -22.94 -1.80
CA GLY A 108 -3.47 -22.90 -0.52
C GLY A 108 -2.65 -23.41 0.66
N MET A 109 -1.35 -23.67 0.49
CA MET A 109 -0.49 -24.28 1.51
C MET A 109 0.41 -23.26 2.20
N ILE A 110 0.56 -22.06 1.64
CA ILE A 110 1.41 -21.01 2.18
C ILE A 110 0.54 -19.82 2.56
N TYR A 111 0.51 -19.54 3.87
CA TYR A 111 -0.12 -18.35 4.42
C TYR A 111 0.86 -17.17 4.41
N ILE A 112 0.37 -16.01 3.99
CA ILE A 112 1.13 -14.76 3.93
C ILE A 112 0.35 -13.69 4.71
N PHE A 113 0.96 -13.12 5.73
CA PHE A 113 0.41 -11.91 6.36
C PHE A 113 0.79 -10.70 5.53
N PHE A 114 -0.21 -10.04 4.96
CA PHE A 114 -0.02 -8.88 4.09
C PHE A 114 -0.48 -7.59 4.76
N GLY A 115 0.47 -6.69 5.02
CA GLY A 115 0.22 -5.36 5.55
C GLY A 115 0.33 -4.30 4.47
N ASN A 116 -0.80 -3.76 4.00
CA ASN A 116 -0.82 -2.57 3.15
C ASN A 116 -0.78 -1.32 4.04
N PHE A 117 0.41 -0.76 4.21
CA PHE A 117 0.67 0.33 5.14
C PHE A 117 1.12 1.63 4.45
N THR A 118 0.73 1.81 3.19
CA THR A 118 0.99 3.02 2.38
C THR A 118 0.43 4.33 2.95
N ALA A 119 -0.33 4.28 4.05
CA ALA A 119 -0.84 5.46 4.75
C ALA A 119 -0.20 5.65 6.15
N LEU A 120 0.72 4.77 6.55
CA LEU A 120 1.33 4.78 7.88
C LEU A 120 2.78 5.24 7.82
N ARG A 121 3.25 5.83 8.92
CA ARG A 121 4.66 6.17 9.09
C ARG A 121 5.50 4.92 9.38
N PRO A 122 6.79 4.89 9.02
CA PRO A 122 7.67 3.74 9.24
C PRO A 122 7.69 3.22 10.67
N GLU A 123 7.70 4.11 11.68
CA GLU A 123 7.80 3.71 13.08
C GLU A 123 6.58 2.91 13.54
N MET A 124 5.40 3.26 13.02
CA MET A 124 4.15 2.52 13.30
C MET A 124 4.14 1.15 12.61
N ILE A 125 4.76 1.04 11.43
CA ILE A 125 4.87 -0.21 10.69
C ILE A 125 5.82 -1.16 11.41
N ILE A 126 6.98 -0.65 11.83
CA ILE A 126 7.98 -1.39 12.61
C ILE A 126 7.35 -1.91 13.90
N TRP A 127 6.64 -1.06 14.66
CA TRP A 127 5.94 -1.50 15.87
C TRP A 127 4.93 -2.62 15.59
N ARG A 128 4.09 -2.51 14.54
CA ARG A 128 3.14 -3.57 14.17
C ARG A 128 3.83 -4.88 13.80
N LEU A 129 4.95 -4.79 13.08
CA LEU A 129 5.75 -5.94 12.68
C LEU A 129 6.37 -6.65 13.90
N HIS A 130 6.90 -5.90 14.87
CA HIS A 130 7.40 -6.47 16.12
C HIS A 130 6.30 -7.18 16.90
N MET A 131 5.15 -6.52 17.10
CA MET A 131 4.04 -7.12 17.82
C MET A 131 3.52 -8.40 17.16
N LEU A 132 3.48 -8.43 15.81
CA LEU A 132 3.14 -9.65 15.08
C LEU A 132 4.20 -10.74 15.30
N ASN A 133 5.50 -10.41 15.19
CA ASN A 133 6.59 -11.36 15.39
C ASN A 133 6.56 -11.97 16.80
N ASP A 134 6.39 -11.14 17.82
CA ASP A 134 6.30 -11.56 19.22
C ASP A 134 5.12 -12.50 19.41
N LEU A 135 3.94 -12.11 18.93
CA LEU A 135 2.74 -12.95 19.04
C LEU A 135 2.91 -14.30 18.31
N LEU A 136 3.52 -14.31 17.13
CA LEU A 136 3.76 -15.56 16.39
C LEU A 136 4.80 -16.45 17.07
N ASN A 137 5.88 -15.86 17.60
CA ASN A 137 6.91 -16.57 18.34
C ASN A 137 6.35 -17.16 19.64
N GLU A 138 5.57 -16.40 20.42
CA GLU A 138 4.89 -16.90 21.61
C GLU A 138 3.93 -18.04 21.28
N ARG A 139 3.15 -17.90 20.20
CA ARG A 139 2.24 -18.96 19.74
C ARG A 139 2.98 -20.24 19.40
N ARG A 140 4.10 -20.14 18.69
CA ARG A 140 4.94 -21.28 18.33
C ARG A 140 5.62 -21.90 19.56
N ALA A 141 6.16 -21.08 20.46
CA ALA A 141 6.80 -21.52 21.70
C ALA A 141 5.83 -22.27 22.63
N SER A 142 4.53 -21.96 22.57
CA SER A 142 3.49 -22.66 23.34
C SER A 142 3.10 -24.04 22.80
N LEU A 143 3.57 -24.43 21.61
CA LEU A 143 3.15 -25.70 20.99
C LEU A 143 3.53 -26.94 21.81
N PRO A 144 4.76 -27.08 22.36
CA PRO A 144 5.13 -28.24 23.16
C PRO A 144 4.27 -28.40 24.42
N GLU A 145 3.98 -27.32 25.14
CA GLU A 145 3.15 -27.36 26.36
C GLU A 145 1.72 -27.88 26.08
N ARG A 146 1.20 -27.67 24.86
CA ARG A 146 -0.11 -28.21 24.45
C ARG A 146 -0.11 -29.73 24.33
N ILE A 147 1.03 -30.38 24.12
CA ILE A 147 1.18 -31.85 24.22
C ILE A 147 1.04 -32.26 25.67
N ASP A 148 1.78 -31.60 26.56
CA ASP A 148 1.83 -31.95 27.98
C ASP A 148 0.45 -31.84 28.63
N LEU A 149 -0.36 -30.89 28.15
CA LEU A 149 -1.76 -30.70 28.55
C LEU A 149 -2.75 -31.64 27.84
N GLY A 150 -2.29 -32.51 26.93
CA GLY A 150 -3.12 -33.46 26.18
C GLY A 150 -4.08 -32.81 25.18
N LEU A 151 -3.85 -31.54 24.81
CA LEU A 151 -4.72 -30.82 23.89
C LEU A 151 -4.43 -31.20 22.44
N TRP A 152 -3.16 -31.44 22.11
CA TRP A 152 -2.67 -31.65 20.75
C TRP A 152 -1.82 -32.93 20.67
N THR A 153 -1.83 -33.59 19.51
CA THR A 153 -0.96 -34.72 19.21
C THR A 153 0.39 -34.26 18.65
N ALA A 154 1.42 -35.11 18.73
CA ALA A 154 2.73 -34.82 18.14
C ALA A 154 2.67 -34.60 16.62
N GLU A 155 1.75 -35.29 15.93
CA GLU A 155 1.53 -35.10 14.49
C GLU A 155 0.95 -33.71 14.18
N GLN A 156 -0.03 -33.26 14.97
CA GLN A 156 -0.62 -31.93 14.83
C GLN A 156 0.42 -30.82 15.03
N ILE A 157 1.38 -31.01 15.94
CA ILE A 157 2.47 -30.04 16.16
C ILE A 157 3.45 -30.03 15.00
N LYS A 158 3.81 -31.20 14.47
CA LYS A 158 4.65 -31.27 13.28
C LYS A 158 4.00 -30.56 12.09
N MET A 159 2.69 -30.71 11.92
CA MET A 159 1.92 -29.97 10.90
C MET A 159 1.94 -28.47 11.17
N ALA A 160 1.72 -28.04 12.41
CA ALA A 160 1.76 -26.62 12.78
C ALA A 160 3.15 -26.00 12.60
N ASP A 161 4.23 -26.68 13.00
CA ASP A 161 5.60 -26.21 12.77
C ASP A 161 5.92 -26.12 11.27
N THR A 162 5.43 -27.07 10.47
CA THR A 162 5.56 -27.02 9.01
C THR A 162 4.81 -25.81 8.43
N LEU A 163 3.64 -25.50 8.97
CA LEU A 163 2.87 -24.32 8.58
C LEU A 163 3.62 -23.04 8.97
N PHE A 164 3.99 -22.86 10.24
CA PHE A 164 4.73 -21.68 10.71
C PHE A 164 6.05 -21.47 9.97
N SER A 165 6.82 -22.53 9.69
CA SER A 165 8.10 -22.40 8.95
C SER A 165 7.96 -21.96 7.50
N LYS A 166 6.77 -22.12 6.90
CA LYS A 166 6.50 -21.69 5.52
C LYS A 166 5.80 -20.34 5.45
N MET A 167 5.32 -19.82 6.58
CA MET A 167 4.62 -18.53 6.61
C MET A 167 5.53 -17.38 6.21
N LYS A 168 4.92 -16.40 5.55
CA LYS A 168 5.58 -15.17 5.12
C LYS A 168 4.90 -13.94 5.67
N ILE A 169 5.65 -12.85 5.76
CA ILE A 169 5.14 -11.54 6.07
C ILE A 169 5.50 -10.62 4.91
N TRP A 170 4.49 -10.03 4.28
CA TRP A 170 4.65 -9.06 3.20
C TRP A 170 4.17 -7.69 3.66
N LEU A 171 5.00 -6.68 3.44
CA LEU A 171 4.68 -5.28 3.73
C LEU A 171 4.64 -4.49 2.44
N LEU A 172 3.62 -3.67 2.25
CA LEU A 172 3.56 -2.67 1.20
C LEU A 172 3.62 -1.27 1.81
N VAL A 173 4.60 -0.49 1.39
CA VAL A 173 4.87 0.87 1.86
C VAL A 173 4.89 1.87 0.71
N THR A 174 4.91 3.15 1.04
CA THR A 174 4.72 4.22 0.05
C THR A 174 5.94 4.35 -0.84
N SER A 175 7.12 4.47 -0.25
CA SER A 175 8.35 4.82 -0.95
C SER A 175 9.50 3.84 -0.69
N ASP A 176 10.50 3.89 -1.56
CA ASP A 176 11.74 3.11 -1.38
C ASP A 176 12.55 3.56 -0.14
N GLU A 177 12.39 4.82 0.26
CA GLU A 177 12.99 5.38 1.47
C GLU A 177 12.38 4.74 2.73
N GLU A 178 11.05 4.64 2.80
CA GLU A 178 10.36 3.95 3.90
C GLU A 178 10.75 2.48 3.96
N LYS A 179 10.83 1.81 2.80
CA LYS A 179 11.29 0.44 2.67
C LYS A 179 12.70 0.27 3.24
N ALA A 180 13.62 1.17 2.91
CA ALA A 180 14.98 1.13 3.40
C ALA A 180 15.06 1.32 4.92
N ILE A 181 14.28 2.26 5.48
CA ILE A 181 14.18 2.48 6.94
C ILE A 181 13.73 1.21 7.63
N ILE A 182 12.61 0.62 7.19
CA ILE A 182 12.06 -0.60 7.80
C ILE A 182 13.08 -1.73 7.76
N LEU A 183 13.68 -2.00 6.60
CA LEU A 183 14.68 -3.07 6.47
C LEU A 183 15.91 -2.85 7.35
N SER A 184 16.32 -1.59 7.56
CA SER A 184 17.46 -1.26 8.42
C SER A 184 17.15 -1.45 9.90
N GLU A 185 16.00 -0.99 10.37
CA GLU A 185 15.55 -1.09 11.76
C GLU A 185 15.18 -2.53 12.15
N THR A 186 14.80 -3.35 11.17
CA THR A 186 14.41 -4.74 11.41
C THR A 186 15.55 -5.73 11.16
N LYS A 187 16.76 -5.27 10.85
CA LYS A 187 17.88 -6.14 10.44
C LYS A 187 18.35 -7.06 11.56
N ASP A 188 18.37 -6.56 12.79
CA ASP A 188 18.85 -7.29 13.97
C ASP A 188 17.73 -8.06 14.68
N VAL A 189 16.52 -8.06 14.11
CA VAL A 189 15.37 -8.77 14.64
C VAL A 189 15.33 -10.15 14.03
N GLU A 190 15.39 -11.18 14.87
CA GLU A 190 15.25 -12.56 14.42
C GLU A 190 13.79 -12.83 14.07
N PHE A 191 13.48 -12.80 12.78
CA PHE A 191 12.20 -13.27 12.29
C PHE A 191 12.27 -14.77 12.02
N SER A 192 11.40 -15.53 12.69
CA SER A 192 11.15 -16.94 12.38
C SER A 192 10.50 -17.14 10.99
N TYR A 193 10.17 -16.04 10.31
CA TYR A 193 9.35 -15.99 9.10
C TYR A 193 10.04 -15.15 8.03
N ARG A 194 9.78 -15.46 6.75
CA ARG A 194 10.33 -14.67 5.65
C ARG A 194 9.61 -13.34 5.55
N LEU A 195 10.31 -12.25 5.84
CA LEU A 195 9.85 -10.88 5.66
C LEU A 195 10.23 -10.35 4.27
N GLU A 196 9.26 -9.82 3.54
CA GLU A 196 9.46 -9.13 2.26
C GLU A 196 8.79 -7.76 2.33
N VAL A 197 9.52 -6.71 1.95
CA VAL A 197 9.04 -5.32 1.99
C VAL A 197 9.04 -4.78 0.57
N PHE A 198 7.88 -4.30 0.14
CA PHE A 198 7.63 -3.75 -1.19
C PHE A 198 7.27 -2.28 -1.07
N SER A 199 7.77 -1.45 -1.97
CA SER A 199 7.29 -0.09 -2.17
C SER A 199 6.25 -0.05 -3.29
N GLN A 200 5.51 1.06 -3.41
CA GLN A 200 4.66 1.27 -4.59
C GLN A 200 5.47 1.31 -5.91
N ASN A 201 6.75 1.70 -5.85
CA ASN A 201 7.63 1.67 -7.01
C ASN A 201 8.00 0.24 -7.41
N ASP A 202 8.17 -0.68 -6.44
CA ASP A 202 8.38 -2.11 -6.73
C ASP A 202 7.20 -2.68 -7.51
N ILE A 203 5.97 -2.42 -7.05
CA ILE A 203 4.73 -2.84 -7.73
C ILE A 203 4.71 -2.34 -9.17
N ARG A 204 4.98 -1.05 -9.38
CA ARG A 204 4.97 -0.45 -10.73
C ARG A 204 6.02 -1.07 -11.63
N ARG A 205 7.25 -1.30 -11.12
CA ARG A 205 8.33 -1.92 -11.89
C ARG A 205 7.96 -3.33 -12.31
N GLU A 206 7.47 -4.14 -11.39
CA GLU A 206 7.13 -5.54 -11.66
C GLU A 206 6.00 -5.66 -12.70
N LEU A 207 4.97 -4.84 -12.58
CA LEU A 207 3.84 -4.86 -13.51
C LEU A 207 4.19 -4.30 -14.89
N ASN A 208 5.14 -3.35 -14.97
CA ASN A 208 5.60 -2.83 -16.26
C ASN A 208 6.51 -3.82 -17.02
N MET A 209 7.32 -4.61 -16.30
CA MET A 209 8.18 -5.62 -16.94
C MET A 209 7.38 -6.75 -17.60
N GLY A 210 6.14 -7.01 -17.18
CA GLY A 210 5.25 -7.96 -17.86
C GLY A 210 4.69 -7.48 -19.21
N SER A 211 4.92 -6.22 -19.59
CA SER A 211 4.40 -5.63 -20.84
C SER A 211 5.40 -5.58 -22.00
N GLU A 212 6.69 -5.81 -21.75
CA GLU A 212 7.75 -5.76 -22.78
C GLU A 212 8.03 -7.12 -23.45
N ASP A 213 7.65 -8.24 -22.85
CA ASP A 213 7.89 -9.59 -23.38
C ASP A 213 6.80 -10.09 -24.37
N GLY A 214 5.94 -9.19 -24.85
CA GLY A 214 4.76 -9.51 -25.68
C GLY A 214 4.73 -8.87 -27.07
N SER A 215 5.88 -8.53 -27.66
CA SER A 215 6.00 -7.97 -29.02
C SER A 215 6.73 -8.90 -29.98
#